data_AF-A0A2A2PZH7-F1
#
_entry.id   AF-A0A2A2PZH7-F1
#
_cell.length_a   1.000
_cell.length_b   1.000
_cell.length_c   1.000
_cell.angle_alpha   90.00
_cell.angle_beta   90.00
_cell.angle_gamma   90.00
#
_symmetry.space_group_name_H-M   'P 1'
#
loop_
_entity.id
_entity.type
_entity.pdbx_description
1 polymer ?
#
loop_
_entity_poly.entity_id
_entity_poly.type
_entity_poly.pdbx_seq_one_letter_code
_entity_poly.pdbx_strand_id
1 'polypeptide(L)'
;MISAYARLLALGKELQLVNDSAALLGWDQEVLLPPRGIAYRAEQMSWFSGYVHERFIAASVGEWIAEAESGLASEDPIAEANCREWRHEYQRATCLPTKLVEELAEARVHSQAAWAEARKRSDFSHFAPHLEKLVELSREHAERWGYQDQLYDALIDRFERGATARALGATLGDLRASLLPVVEAATSRPPYDRSRLRGDYPVERQKAFNREVAESIGFDFEAGRIDTAVHPFCSGMAPYDTRLTTRYDETDFLSSLFGVLHEVGHGLYEQGLPKEWRGQPVGNSVSLGVHESQSRLWENHVGRSRGFWERWLPRAVHYFPHLGGLSPADLYAAVNQAERSHIRVEADEVTYDLHILLRFEIECAIFGGDLAIADIPAEWNRRFESFFGVPVRNDAEGCLQDIHWSMGIFGYFPTYSLGNLNAAHLARAAKTQDSAVAKAFEAADYAPLLAWMRKHLHEAGSLHLPNDLVARAAGTPVSAEALVSHLRERYLDEASVS
;
A
#
# COMPACT_ATOMS: atom_id res chain seq x y z
N MET A 1 7.74 -42.45 3.89
CA MET A 1 7.58 -41.36 4.88
C MET A 1 7.26 -40.09 4.11
N ILE A 2 6.37 -39.23 4.61
CA ILE A 2 6.12 -37.90 4.02
C ILE A 2 7.38 -37.06 4.26
N SER A 3 7.90 -36.38 3.22
CA SER A 3 9.09 -35.53 3.34
C SER A 3 8.82 -34.30 4.21
N ALA A 4 9.88 -33.69 4.79
CA ALA A 4 9.75 -32.45 5.55
C ALA A 4 9.08 -31.32 4.76
N TYR A 5 9.48 -31.11 3.50
CA TYR A 5 8.84 -30.12 2.62
C TYR A 5 7.33 -30.37 2.44
N ALA A 6 6.92 -31.62 2.25
CA ALA A 6 5.49 -31.95 2.15
C ALA A 6 4.73 -31.72 3.46
N ARG A 7 5.38 -31.88 4.63
CA ARG A 7 4.78 -31.50 5.92
C ARG A 7 4.62 -29.99 6.06
N LEU A 8 5.60 -29.20 5.60
CA LEU A 8 5.52 -27.74 5.59
C LEU A 8 4.42 -27.24 4.67
N LEU A 9 4.26 -27.82 3.47
CA LEU A 9 3.14 -27.51 2.58
C LEU A 9 1.78 -27.81 3.23
N ALA A 10 1.66 -28.96 3.91
CA ALA A 10 0.43 -29.33 4.61
C ALA A 10 0.12 -28.37 5.77
N LEU A 11 1.13 -28.00 6.56
CA LEU A 11 1.00 -27.03 7.63
C LEU A 11 0.63 -25.65 7.08
N GLY A 12 1.33 -25.16 6.07
CA GLY A 12 1.06 -23.86 5.43
C GLY A 12 -0.38 -23.77 4.93
N LYS A 13 -0.90 -24.83 4.31
CA LYS A 13 -2.31 -24.91 3.92
C LYS A 13 -3.28 -24.86 5.12
N GLU A 14 -2.97 -25.59 6.20
CA GLU A 14 -3.77 -25.54 7.44
C GLU A 14 -3.80 -24.11 8.01
N LEU A 15 -2.64 -23.50 8.21
CA LEU A 15 -2.52 -22.14 8.77
C LEU A 15 -3.20 -21.11 7.87
N GLN A 16 -3.10 -21.26 6.56
CA GLN A 16 -3.73 -20.34 5.64
C GLN A 16 -5.26 -20.41 5.69
N LEU A 17 -5.86 -21.59 5.82
CA LEU A 17 -7.33 -21.70 5.99
C LEU A 17 -7.82 -20.99 7.26
N VAL A 18 -7.02 -21.05 8.32
CA VAL A 18 -7.29 -20.37 9.60
C VAL A 18 -7.15 -18.85 9.42
N ASN A 19 -6.10 -18.38 8.74
CA ASN A 19 -5.91 -16.96 8.40
C ASN A 19 -7.00 -16.42 7.46
N ASP A 20 -7.41 -17.17 6.44
CA ASP A 20 -8.46 -16.79 5.48
C ASP A 20 -9.81 -16.62 6.19
N SER A 21 -10.09 -17.52 7.15
CA SER A 21 -11.28 -17.41 8.01
C SER A 21 -11.21 -16.17 8.91
N ALA A 22 -10.05 -15.88 9.48
CA ALA A 22 -9.84 -14.67 10.28
C ALA A 22 -9.96 -13.40 9.41
N ALA A 23 -9.46 -13.41 8.17
CA ALA A 23 -9.60 -12.32 7.23
C ALA A 23 -11.08 -12.02 6.92
N LEU A 24 -11.93 -13.06 6.81
CA LEU A 24 -13.39 -12.89 6.69
C LEU A 24 -14.05 -12.25 7.90
N LEU A 25 -13.64 -12.64 9.09
CA LEU A 25 -14.10 -11.99 10.31
C LEU A 25 -13.61 -10.54 10.41
N GLY A 26 -12.38 -10.25 9.97
CA GLY A 26 -11.84 -8.90 9.87
C GLY A 26 -12.64 -8.05 8.89
N TRP A 27 -12.92 -8.56 7.69
CA TRP A 27 -13.75 -7.86 6.70
C TRP A 27 -15.17 -7.59 7.23
N ASP A 28 -15.81 -8.58 7.86
CA ASP A 28 -17.15 -8.41 8.43
C ASP A 28 -17.17 -7.37 9.55
N GLN A 29 -16.08 -7.27 10.32
CA GLN A 29 -15.94 -6.28 11.39
C GLN A 29 -16.07 -4.86 10.86
N GLU A 30 -15.45 -4.58 9.71
CA GLU A 30 -15.41 -3.24 9.12
C GLU A 30 -16.66 -2.90 8.30
N VAL A 31 -17.45 -3.89 7.87
CA VAL A 31 -18.57 -3.69 6.93
C VAL A 31 -19.94 -3.95 7.55
N LEU A 32 -20.13 -5.04 8.29
CA LEU A 32 -21.47 -5.53 8.67
C LEU A 32 -21.67 -5.73 10.19
N LEU A 33 -20.59 -5.82 10.97
CA LEU A 33 -20.66 -6.19 12.37
C LEU A 33 -21.46 -5.18 13.21
N PRO A 34 -22.51 -5.61 13.93
CA PRO A 34 -23.21 -4.73 14.86
C PRO A 34 -22.30 -4.25 15.99
N PRO A 35 -22.45 -3.02 16.51
CA PRO A 35 -21.56 -2.47 17.53
C PRO A 35 -21.39 -3.32 18.80
N ARG A 36 -22.43 -4.06 19.20
CA ARG A 36 -22.38 -4.96 20.38
C ARG A 36 -21.57 -6.25 20.14
N GLY A 37 -21.23 -6.56 18.89
CA GLY A 37 -20.46 -7.75 18.50
C GLY A 37 -18.94 -7.59 18.59
N ILE A 38 -18.44 -6.35 18.74
CA ILE A 38 -17.01 -6.02 18.70
C ILE A 38 -16.20 -6.84 19.72
N ALA A 39 -16.68 -6.97 20.95
CA ALA A 39 -15.97 -7.69 22.00
C ALA A 39 -15.76 -9.18 21.67
N TYR A 40 -16.80 -9.85 21.18
CA TYR A 40 -16.69 -11.26 20.80
C TYR A 40 -15.92 -11.45 19.50
N ARG A 41 -16.02 -10.50 18.56
CA ARG A 41 -15.17 -10.49 17.35
C ARG A 41 -13.69 -10.42 17.73
N ALA A 42 -13.32 -9.57 18.69
CA ALA A 42 -11.94 -9.49 19.18
C ALA A 42 -11.46 -10.82 19.80
N GLU A 43 -12.31 -11.51 20.58
CA GLU A 43 -12.01 -12.84 21.12
C GLU A 43 -11.76 -13.87 20.01
N GLN A 44 -12.62 -13.90 18.98
CA GLN A 44 -12.44 -14.77 17.81
C GLN A 44 -11.08 -14.51 17.14
N MET A 45 -10.81 -13.25 16.79
CA MET A 45 -9.56 -12.87 16.11
C MET A 45 -8.32 -13.22 16.93
N SER A 46 -8.37 -13.02 18.26
CA SER A 46 -7.29 -13.39 19.17
C SER A 46 -7.05 -14.91 19.17
N TRP A 47 -8.11 -15.73 19.20
CA TRP A 47 -7.98 -17.17 19.14
C TRP A 47 -7.35 -17.65 17.82
N PHE A 48 -7.81 -17.13 16.68
CA PHE A 48 -7.25 -17.46 15.36
C PHE A 48 -5.75 -17.14 15.29
N SER A 49 -5.37 -15.92 15.74
CA SER A 49 -3.97 -15.50 15.74
C SER A 49 -3.10 -16.34 16.68
N GLY A 50 -3.59 -16.66 17.88
CA GLY A 50 -2.90 -17.51 18.84
C GLY A 50 -2.66 -18.93 18.31
N TYR A 51 -3.69 -19.54 17.70
CA TYR A 51 -3.59 -20.86 17.08
C TYR A 51 -2.53 -20.89 15.98
N VAL A 52 -2.57 -19.93 15.06
CA VAL A 52 -1.61 -19.86 13.96
C VAL A 52 -0.18 -19.69 14.47
N HIS A 53 0.01 -18.78 15.42
CA HIS A 53 1.32 -18.51 15.99
C HIS A 53 1.90 -19.76 16.69
N GLU A 54 1.16 -20.36 17.63
CA GLU A 54 1.59 -21.55 18.38
C GLU A 54 1.98 -22.71 17.46
N ARG A 55 1.16 -22.97 16.43
CA ARG A 55 1.42 -24.04 15.46
C ARG A 55 2.67 -23.78 14.62
N PHE A 56 2.91 -22.52 14.23
CA PHE A 56 4.02 -22.16 13.35
C PHE A 56 5.37 -22.15 14.09
N ILE A 57 5.42 -21.75 15.36
CA ILE A 57 6.66 -21.66 16.14
C ILE A 57 7.09 -22.99 16.79
N ALA A 58 6.36 -24.09 16.55
CA ALA A 58 6.70 -25.39 17.11
C ALA A 58 8.08 -25.86 16.64
N ALA A 59 8.88 -26.44 17.54
CA ALA A 59 10.26 -26.85 17.25
C ALA A 59 10.39 -27.76 16.02
N SER A 60 9.41 -28.65 15.81
CA SER A 60 9.36 -29.54 14.64
C SER A 60 9.29 -28.77 13.31
N VAL A 61 8.71 -27.57 13.27
CA VAL A 61 8.66 -26.73 12.07
C VAL A 61 10.07 -26.27 11.71
N GLY A 62 10.86 -25.82 12.68
CA GLY A 62 12.26 -25.45 12.47
C GLY A 62 13.11 -26.61 11.97
N GLU A 63 12.88 -27.83 12.49
CA GLU A 63 13.51 -29.07 12.01
C GLU A 63 13.11 -29.39 10.57
N TRP A 64 11.82 -29.27 10.22
CA TRP A 64 11.35 -29.51 8.86
C TRP A 64 11.91 -28.49 7.87
N ILE A 65 12.03 -27.21 8.26
CA ILE A 65 12.66 -26.19 7.40
C ILE A 65 14.11 -26.56 7.12
N ALA A 66 14.88 -26.94 8.14
CA ALA A 66 16.30 -27.32 7.97
C ALA A 66 16.48 -28.59 7.12
N GLU A 67 15.63 -29.60 7.32
CA GLU A 67 15.63 -30.82 6.51
C GLU A 67 15.23 -30.52 5.06
N ALA A 68 14.22 -29.69 4.84
CA ALA A 68 13.80 -29.27 3.51
C ALA A 68 14.94 -28.54 2.80
N GLU A 69 15.53 -27.50 3.40
CA GLU A 69 16.67 -26.74 2.85
C GLU A 69 17.84 -27.64 2.43
N SER A 70 18.16 -28.66 3.25
CA SER A 70 19.26 -29.60 2.97
C SER A 70 18.93 -30.62 1.87
N GLY A 71 17.64 -30.94 1.69
CA GLY A 71 17.15 -31.92 0.73
C GLY A 71 16.69 -31.33 -0.61
N LEU A 72 16.72 -30.00 -0.76
CA LEU A 72 16.39 -29.34 -2.03
C LEU A 72 17.38 -29.76 -3.12
N ALA A 73 16.86 -30.24 -4.23
CA ALA A 73 17.63 -30.24 -5.47
C ALA A 73 17.78 -28.78 -5.93
N SER A 74 18.97 -28.38 -6.38
CA SER A 74 19.30 -27.01 -6.81
C SER A 74 18.54 -26.50 -8.06
N GLU A 75 17.44 -27.15 -8.44
CA GLU A 75 16.68 -26.92 -9.67
C GLU A 75 15.17 -26.71 -9.43
N ASP A 76 14.70 -26.58 -8.18
CA ASP A 76 13.29 -26.24 -7.87
C ASP A 76 13.16 -24.82 -7.26
N PRO A 77 13.01 -23.77 -8.10
CA PRO A 77 12.89 -22.39 -7.65
C PRO A 77 11.72 -22.13 -6.70
N ILE A 78 10.62 -22.90 -6.81
CA ILE A 78 9.43 -22.71 -5.97
C ILE A 78 9.73 -23.21 -4.56
N ALA A 79 10.31 -24.41 -4.45
CA ALA A 79 10.68 -24.97 -3.16
C ALA A 79 11.79 -24.15 -2.46
N GLU A 80 12.73 -23.61 -3.23
CA GLU A 80 13.73 -22.66 -2.73
C GLU A 80 13.09 -21.38 -2.18
N ALA A 81 12.17 -20.76 -2.92
CA ALA A 81 11.47 -19.55 -2.45
C ALA A 81 10.64 -19.83 -1.18
N ASN A 82 9.89 -20.93 -1.14
CA ASN A 82 9.14 -21.32 0.04
C ASN A 82 10.04 -21.51 1.27
N CYS A 83 11.17 -22.21 1.14
CA CYS A 83 12.10 -22.40 2.26
C CYS A 83 12.72 -21.07 2.71
N ARG A 84 13.10 -20.21 1.76
CA ARG A 84 13.64 -18.87 2.02
C ARG A 84 12.69 -18.01 2.85
N GLU A 85 11.39 -18.02 2.53
CA GLU A 85 10.37 -17.27 3.28
C GLU A 85 10.05 -17.93 4.62
N TRP A 86 9.77 -19.24 4.66
CA TRP A 86 9.49 -19.93 5.93
C TRP A 86 10.62 -19.77 6.94
N ARG A 87 11.88 -19.90 6.50
CA ARG A 87 13.05 -19.69 7.34
C ARG A 87 13.05 -18.30 7.98
N HIS A 88 12.82 -17.28 7.15
CA HIS A 88 12.80 -15.89 7.59
C HIS A 88 11.66 -15.62 8.58
N GLU A 89 10.44 -16.00 8.23
CA GLU A 89 9.26 -15.85 9.09
C GLU A 89 9.42 -16.60 10.41
N TYR A 90 9.89 -17.85 10.37
CA TYR A 90 10.08 -18.69 11.56
C TYR A 90 11.13 -18.10 12.50
N GLN A 91 12.27 -17.63 11.98
CA GLN A 91 13.30 -16.97 12.80
C GLN A 91 12.76 -15.73 13.49
N ARG A 92 12.02 -14.88 12.76
CA ARG A 92 11.42 -13.67 13.33
C ARG A 92 10.33 -13.96 14.37
N ALA A 93 9.57 -15.03 14.17
CA ALA A 93 8.51 -15.43 15.09
C ALA A 93 9.06 -16.06 16.37
N THR A 94 10.17 -16.79 16.29
CA THR A 94 10.74 -17.54 17.43
C THR A 94 11.74 -16.75 18.27
N CYS A 95 12.32 -15.66 17.76
CA CYS A 95 13.28 -14.86 18.51
C CYS A 95 12.63 -13.87 19.51
N LEU A 96 11.30 -13.71 19.46
CA LEU A 96 10.54 -12.81 20.31
C LEU A 96 10.00 -13.55 21.54
N PRO A 97 10.27 -13.10 22.77
CA PRO A 97 9.62 -13.63 23.96
C PRO A 97 8.13 -13.30 23.96
N THR A 98 7.29 -14.23 24.42
CA THR A 98 5.84 -14.05 24.54
C THR A 98 5.48 -12.75 25.26
N LYS A 99 6.14 -12.46 26.38
CA LYS A 99 5.92 -11.23 27.16
C LYS A 99 6.13 -9.94 26.34
N LEU A 100 7.14 -9.92 25.47
CA LEU A 100 7.43 -8.75 24.63
C LEU A 100 6.34 -8.53 23.58
N VAL A 101 5.82 -9.62 23.00
CA VAL A 101 4.70 -9.59 22.04
C VAL A 101 3.42 -9.09 22.73
N GLU A 102 3.13 -9.58 23.93
CA GLU A 102 1.98 -9.17 24.75
C GLU A 102 2.07 -7.68 25.13
N GLU A 103 3.22 -7.22 25.62
CA GLU A 103 3.44 -5.81 25.98
C GLU A 103 3.23 -4.87 24.78
N LEU A 104 3.70 -5.26 23.58
CA LEU A 104 3.49 -4.44 22.38
C LEU A 104 2.02 -4.43 21.94
N ALA A 105 1.32 -5.56 22.05
CA ALA A 105 -0.10 -5.62 21.73
C ALA A 105 -0.93 -4.71 22.66
N GLU A 106 -0.67 -4.74 23.97
CA GLU A 106 -1.32 -3.87 24.95
C GLU A 106 -0.99 -2.38 24.69
N ALA A 107 0.29 -2.06 24.46
CA ALA A 107 0.73 -0.70 24.19
C ALA A 107 0.05 -0.09 22.96
N ARG A 108 -0.16 -0.88 21.89
CA ARG A 108 -0.88 -0.44 20.68
C ARG A 108 -2.31 -0.01 20.97
N VAL A 109 -3.06 -0.80 21.73
CA VAL A 109 -4.45 -0.50 22.08
C VAL A 109 -4.55 0.84 22.83
N HIS A 110 -3.72 1.02 23.85
CA HIS A 110 -3.69 2.28 24.61
C HIS A 110 -3.24 3.46 23.77
N SER A 111 -2.25 3.25 22.91
CA SER A 111 -1.68 4.29 22.05
C SER A 111 -2.66 4.78 20.99
N GLN A 112 -3.43 3.90 20.35
CA GLN A 112 -4.49 4.29 19.41
C GLN A 112 -5.59 5.13 20.08
N ALA A 113 -6.02 4.75 21.29
CA ALA A 113 -7.01 5.51 22.04
C ALA A 113 -6.49 6.90 22.44
N ALA A 114 -5.24 6.98 22.93
CA ALA A 114 -4.60 8.24 23.27
C ALA A 114 -4.40 9.14 22.03
N TRP A 115 -3.99 8.56 20.89
CA TRP A 115 -3.85 9.27 19.63
C TRP A 115 -5.18 9.86 19.14
N ALA A 116 -6.28 9.10 19.22
CA ALA A 116 -7.58 9.59 18.77
C ALA A 116 -8.02 10.84 19.56
N GLU A 117 -7.81 10.86 20.88
CA GLU A 117 -8.11 12.02 21.71
C GLU A 117 -7.11 13.16 21.50
N ALA A 118 -5.81 12.85 21.39
CA ALA A 118 -4.76 13.82 21.11
C ALA A 118 -5.01 14.54 19.77
N ARG A 119 -5.35 13.81 18.72
CA ARG A 119 -5.67 14.38 17.40
C ARG A 119 -6.90 15.27 17.47
N LYS A 120 -7.95 14.86 18.18
CA LYS A 120 -9.16 15.67 18.37
C LYS A 120 -8.89 16.98 19.09
N ARG A 121 -7.95 16.98 20.05
CA ARG A 121 -7.55 18.17 20.83
C ARG A 121 -6.40 18.95 20.21
N SER A 122 -5.77 18.42 19.17
CA SER A 122 -4.49 18.90 18.65
C SER A 122 -3.43 19.02 19.76
N ASP A 123 -3.27 17.98 20.57
CA ASP A 123 -2.37 17.95 21.72
C ASP A 123 -1.43 16.75 21.66
N PHE A 124 -0.27 16.92 21.02
CA PHE A 124 0.71 15.84 20.90
C PHE A 124 1.27 15.40 22.27
N SER A 125 1.32 16.30 23.26
CA SER A 125 1.86 15.98 24.59
C SER A 125 1.07 14.88 25.29
N HIS A 126 -0.24 14.77 25.02
CA HIS A 126 -1.08 13.68 25.49
C HIS A 126 -0.70 12.31 24.88
N PHE A 127 -0.21 12.31 23.64
CA PHE A 127 0.17 11.11 22.90
C PHE A 127 1.64 10.69 23.14
N ALA A 128 2.52 11.65 23.40
CA ALA A 128 3.97 11.43 23.49
C ALA A 128 4.39 10.25 24.41
N PRO A 129 3.86 10.08 25.64
CA PRO A 129 4.26 8.96 26.51
C PRO A 129 3.90 7.59 25.94
N HIS A 130 2.80 7.50 25.18
CA HIS A 130 2.37 6.26 24.53
C HIS A 130 3.26 5.94 23.34
N LEU A 131 3.64 6.97 22.56
CA LEU A 131 4.56 6.82 21.45
C LEU A 131 5.97 6.44 21.93
N GLU A 132 6.45 6.99 23.04
CA GLU A 132 7.72 6.59 23.68
C GLU A 132 7.75 5.09 23.99
N LYS A 133 6.73 4.58 24.68
CA LYS A 133 6.63 3.14 24.98
C LYS A 133 6.58 2.28 23.70
N LEU A 134 5.86 2.72 22.66
CA LEU A 134 5.84 2.00 21.39
C LEU A 134 7.21 1.96 20.72
N VAL A 135 7.94 3.08 20.69
CA VAL A 135 9.27 3.15 20.09
C VAL A 135 10.26 2.27 20.86
N GLU A 136 10.22 2.28 22.20
CA GLU A 136 11.05 1.40 23.04
C GLU A 136 10.80 -0.09 22.72
N LEU A 137 9.54 -0.51 22.69
CA LEU A 137 9.18 -1.89 22.37
C LEU A 137 9.54 -2.27 20.93
N SER A 138 9.35 -1.36 19.96
CA SER A 138 9.76 -1.56 18.57
C SER A 138 11.27 -1.68 18.42
N ARG A 139 12.06 -0.94 19.21
CA ARG A 139 13.53 -1.11 19.25
C ARG A 139 13.90 -2.51 19.75
N GLU A 140 13.30 -2.98 20.84
CA GLU A 140 13.60 -4.34 21.33
C GLU A 140 13.22 -5.42 20.30
N HIS A 141 12.11 -5.25 19.58
CA HIS A 141 11.76 -6.16 18.48
C HIS A 141 12.80 -6.15 17.36
N ALA A 142 13.23 -4.97 16.92
CA ALA A 142 14.21 -4.83 15.85
C ALA A 142 15.57 -5.44 16.21
N GLU A 143 16.04 -5.23 17.45
CA GLU A 143 17.27 -5.85 17.97
C GLU A 143 17.20 -7.38 17.96
N ARG A 144 16.03 -7.95 18.31
CA ARG A 144 15.83 -9.41 18.31
C ARG A 144 15.69 -10.00 16.92
N TRP A 145 15.07 -9.28 15.99
CA TRP A 145 15.00 -9.69 14.58
C TRP A 145 16.37 -9.64 13.90
N GLY A 146 17.22 -8.71 14.33
CA GLY A 146 18.48 -8.40 13.67
C GLY A 146 18.25 -7.55 12.41
N TYR A 147 19.30 -6.87 12.00
CA TYR A 147 19.28 -5.92 10.88
C TYR A 147 20.65 -5.88 10.22
N GLN A 148 20.71 -5.34 9.00
CA GLN A 148 21.93 -5.29 8.22
C GLN A 148 22.85 -4.14 8.63
N ASP A 149 22.38 -2.89 8.52
CA ASP A 149 23.20 -1.72 8.76
C ASP A 149 22.77 -0.99 10.04
N GLN A 150 21.46 -0.76 10.19
CA GLN A 150 20.90 -0.02 11.33
C GLN A 150 19.55 -0.55 11.77
N LEU A 151 19.17 -0.28 13.02
CA LEU A 151 17.97 -0.81 13.68
C LEU A 151 16.70 -0.63 12.83
N TYR A 152 16.56 0.53 12.18
CA TYR A 152 15.40 0.84 11.36
C TYR A 152 15.23 -0.10 10.16
N ASP A 153 16.29 -0.75 9.68
CA ASP A 153 16.21 -1.74 8.59
C ASP A 153 15.34 -2.94 8.98
N ALA A 154 15.39 -3.40 10.25
CA ALA A 154 14.55 -4.50 10.72
C ALA A 154 13.05 -4.20 10.67
N LEU A 155 12.71 -2.92 10.85
CA LEU A 155 11.34 -2.40 10.81
C LEU A 155 10.84 -2.26 9.37
N ILE A 156 11.70 -1.79 8.46
CA ILE A 156 11.41 -1.72 7.02
C ILE A 156 11.25 -3.12 6.42
N ASP A 157 12.15 -4.05 6.75
CA ASP A 157 12.20 -5.41 6.17
C ASP A 157 10.91 -6.21 6.44
N ARG A 158 10.14 -5.83 7.47
CA ARG A 158 8.80 -6.40 7.74
C ARG A 158 7.80 -6.15 6.59
N PHE A 159 7.95 -5.04 5.87
CA PHE A 159 7.01 -4.56 4.87
C PHE A 159 7.59 -4.61 3.45
N GLU A 160 8.91 -4.45 3.35
CA GLU A 160 9.65 -4.44 2.08
C GLU A 160 10.95 -5.23 2.25
N ARG A 161 10.87 -6.55 2.07
CA ARG A 161 11.99 -7.46 2.33
C ARG A 161 13.23 -7.10 1.50
N GLY A 162 14.38 -6.98 2.16
CA GLY A 162 15.65 -6.62 1.53
C GLY A 162 15.86 -5.13 1.25
N ALA A 163 14.89 -4.27 1.59
CA ALA A 163 15.11 -2.82 1.60
C ALA A 163 15.88 -2.39 2.85
N THR A 164 16.75 -1.40 2.71
CA THR A 164 17.48 -0.78 3.83
C THR A 164 17.18 0.71 3.85
N ALA A 165 17.25 1.32 5.02
CA ALA A 165 17.09 2.75 5.17
C ALA A 165 18.17 3.54 4.42
N ARG A 166 19.39 3.00 4.28
CA ARG A 166 20.45 3.61 3.44
C ARG A 166 20.02 3.68 1.97
N ALA A 167 19.58 2.54 1.42
CA ALA A 167 19.15 2.48 0.02
C ALA A 167 17.91 3.36 -0.23
N LEU A 168 16.91 3.30 0.67
CA LEU A 168 15.72 4.14 0.59
C LEU A 168 16.07 5.64 0.73
N GLY A 169 17.00 6.00 1.61
CA GLY A 169 17.47 7.37 1.76
C GLY A 169 18.11 7.92 0.49
N ALA A 170 18.88 7.09 -0.23
CA ALA A 170 19.41 7.46 -1.54
C ALA A 170 18.29 7.64 -2.58
N THR A 171 17.41 6.64 -2.72
CA THR A 171 16.32 6.69 -3.71
C THR A 171 15.35 7.85 -3.45
N LEU A 172 14.91 8.05 -2.21
CA LEU A 172 13.98 9.13 -1.85
C LEU A 172 14.66 10.50 -1.82
N GLY A 173 15.97 10.57 -1.54
CA GLY A 173 16.76 11.79 -1.63
C GLY A 173 16.92 12.28 -3.06
N ASP A 174 17.26 11.37 -3.99
CA ASP A 174 17.29 11.67 -5.43
C ASP A 174 15.90 12.11 -5.92
N LEU A 175 14.85 11.40 -5.49
CA LEU A 175 13.47 11.75 -5.80
C LEU A 175 13.12 13.16 -5.31
N ARG A 176 13.49 13.55 -4.08
CA ARG A 176 13.27 14.91 -3.57
C ARG A 176 13.90 15.98 -4.46
N ALA A 177 15.17 15.80 -4.81
CA ALA A 177 15.90 16.77 -5.63
C ALA A 177 15.25 16.96 -7.01
N SER A 178 14.74 15.87 -7.60
CA SER A 178 14.05 15.90 -8.88
C SER A 178 12.59 16.38 -8.80
N LEU A 179 11.88 16.12 -7.68
CA LEU A 179 10.47 16.50 -7.51
C LEU A 179 10.28 17.98 -7.17
N LEU A 180 11.17 18.60 -6.38
CA LEU A 180 10.98 19.99 -5.93
C LEU A 180 10.73 20.98 -7.08
N PRO A 181 11.49 20.96 -8.21
CA PRO A 181 11.18 21.80 -9.36
C PRO A 181 9.83 21.50 -10.01
N VAL A 182 9.41 20.23 -10.03
CA VAL A 182 8.10 19.82 -10.58
C VAL A 182 6.97 20.31 -9.69
N VAL A 183 7.10 20.16 -8.37
CA VAL A 183 6.15 20.69 -7.38
C VAL A 183 6.02 22.20 -7.54
N GLU A 184 7.12 22.93 -7.61
CA GLU A 184 7.10 24.38 -7.77
C GLU A 184 6.38 24.81 -9.05
N ALA A 185 6.73 24.20 -10.19
CA ALA A 185 6.11 24.54 -11.46
C ALA A 185 4.62 24.13 -11.51
N ALA A 186 4.26 22.93 -11.05
CA ALA A 186 2.90 22.41 -11.08
C ALA A 186 1.96 23.21 -10.17
N THR A 187 2.38 23.51 -8.93
CA THR A 187 1.57 24.25 -7.95
C THR A 187 1.46 25.74 -8.26
N SER A 188 2.27 26.27 -9.18
CA SER A 188 2.19 27.65 -9.66
C SER A 188 1.19 27.84 -10.82
N ARG A 189 0.67 26.74 -11.39
CA ARG A 189 -0.31 26.81 -12.48
C ARG A 189 -1.68 27.27 -11.93
N PRO A 190 -2.47 28.03 -12.72
CA PRO A 190 -3.82 28.39 -12.31
C PRO A 190 -4.66 27.15 -12.03
N PRO A 191 -5.37 27.08 -10.89
CA PRO A 191 -6.19 25.93 -10.55
C PRO A 191 -7.40 25.84 -11.49
N TYR A 192 -7.87 24.62 -11.74
CA TYR A 192 -9.12 24.41 -12.48
C TYR A 192 -10.31 24.83 -11.61
N ASP A 193 -11.32 25.48 -12.21
CA ASP A 193 -12.56 25.80 -11.50
C ASP A 193 -13.41 24.54 -11.26
N ARG A 194 -13.15 23.86 -10.14
CA ARG A 194 -13.89 22.67 -9.71
C ARG A 194 -15.36 22.95 -9.38
N SER A 195 -15.82 24.21 -9.33
CA SER A 195 -17.25 24.50 -9.14
C SER A 195 -18.11 23.94 -10.28
N ARG A 196 -17.53 23.76 -11.47
CA ARG A 196 -18.20 23.12 -12.63
C ARG A 196 -18.49 21.63 -12.43
N LEU A 197 -17.84 20.98 -11.45
CA LEU A 197 -18.13 19.60 -11.07
C LEU A 197 -19.28 19.52 -10.04
N ARG A 198 -19.69 20.63 -9.41
CA ARG A 198 -20.70 20.57 -8.36
C ARG A 198 -22.02 20.04 -8.90
N GLY A 199 -22.63 19.15 -8.12
CA GLY A 199 -23.96 18.63 -8.36
C GLY A 199 -24.28 17.53 -7.36
N ASP A 200 -25.40 16.86 -7.60
CA ASP A 200 -25.84 15.73 -6.78
C ASP A 200 -25.27 14.43 -7.36
N TYR A 201 -24.62 13.64 -6.50
CA TYR A 201 -24.05 12.34 -6.85
C TYR A 201 -24.68 11.24 -5.99
N PRO A 202 -25.91 10.79 -6.30
CA PRO A 202 -26.57 9.76 -5.49
C PRO A 202 -25.72 8.50 -5.39
N VAL A 203 -25.59 7.96 -4.17
CA VAL A 203 -24.73 6.80 -3.86
C VAL A 203 -24.98 5.61 -4.78
N GLU A 204 -26.24 5.28 -5.07
CA GLU A 204 -26.58 4.14 -5.95
C GLU A 204 -26.10 4.33 -7.39
N ARG A 205 -26.01 5.57 -7.88
CA ARG A 205 -25.45 5.86 -9.20
C ARG A 205 -23.92 5.79 -9.19
N GLN A 206 -23.28 6.22 -8.10
CA GLN A 206 -21.84 6.03 -7.91
C GLN A 206 -21.49 4.54 -7.87
N LYS A 207 -22.25 3.71 -7.14
CA LYS A 207 -22.09 2.25 -7.12
C LYS A 207 -22.15 1.64 -8.52
N ALA A 208 -23.18 2.00 -9.31
CA ALA A 208 -23.34 1.48 -10.66
C ALA A 208 -22.20 1.91 -11.59
N PHE A 209 -21.81 3.19 -11.55
CA PHE A 209 -20.69 3.71 -12.33
C PHE A 209 -19.36 3.05 -11.94
N ASN A 210 -19.06 2.97 -10.64
CA ASN A 210 -17.81 2.38 -10.16
C ASN A 210 -17.73 0.88 -10.48
N ARG A 211 -18.85 0.15 -10.39
CA ARG A 211 -18.93 -1.26 -10.80
C ARG A 211 -18.60 -1.42 -12.29
N GLU A 212 -19.18 -0.58 -13.15
CA GLU A 212 -18.91 -0.61 -14.58
C GLU A 212 -17.44 -0.32 -14.91
N VAL A 213 -16.83 0.65 -14.22
CA VAL A 213 -15.40 0.96 -14.35
C VAL A 213 -14.54 -0.23 -13.90
N ALA A 214 -14.82 -0.80 -12.72
CA ALA A 214 -14.10 -1.94 -12.16
C ALA A 214 -14.19 -3.19 -13.07
N GLU A 215 -15.37 -3.50 -13.60
CA GLU A 215 -15.56 -4.59 -14.57
C GLU A 215 -14.73 -4.36 -15.83
N SER A 216 -14.74 -3.13 -16.35
CA SER A 216 -14.03 -2.81 -17.58
C SER A 216 -12.51 -2.92 -17.45
N ILE A 217 -11.92 -2.63 -16.28
CA ILE A 217 -10.48 -2.80 -16.04
C ILE A 217 -10.08 -4.26 -15.80
N GLY A 218 -11.06 -5.15 -15.61
CA GLY A 218 -10.87 -6.59 -15.52
C GLY A 218 -11.03 -7.17 -14.12
N PHE A 219 -11.63 -6.44 -13.18
CA PHE A 219 -11.98 -7.00 -11.87
C PHE A 219 -13.08 -8.05 -12.01
N ASP A 220 -12.82 -9.25 -11.52
CA ASP A 220 -13.75 -10.37 -11.58
C ASP A 220 -14.75 -10.33 -10.41
N PHE A 221 -16.01 -10.01 -10.71
CA PHE A 221 -17.10 -9.98 -9.73
C PHE A 221 -17.71 -11.36 -9.43
N GLU A 222 -17.38 -12.41 -10.19
CA GLU A 222 -17.67 -13.78 -9.76
C GLU A 222 -16.70 -14.23 -8.65
N ALA A 223 -15.54 -13.57 -8.57
CA ALA A 223 -14.47 -13.81 -7.60
C ALA A 223 -14.25 -12.63 -6.63
N GLY A 224 -15.24 -11.73 -6.49
CA GLY A 224 -15.08 -10.54 -5.67
C GLY A 224 -16.30 -9.63 -5.56
N ARG A 225 -16.19 -8.60 -4.72
CA ARG A 225 -17.27 -7.61 -4.48
C ARG A 225 -16.74 -6.28 -3.94
N ILE A 226 -17.60 -5.27 -4.06
CA ILE A 226 -17.37 -3.90 -3.56
C ILE A 226 -18.41 -3.59 -2.48
N ASP A 227 -17.94 -3.13 -1.32
CA ASP A 227 -18.77 -2.70 -0.18
C ASP A 227 -18.39 -1.32 0.34
N THR A 228 -19.09 -0.86 1.39
CA THR A 228 -18.83 0.42 2.03
C THR A 228 -18.18 0.23 3.39
N ALA A 229 -17.09 0.97 3.64
CA ALA A 229 -16.43 1.04 4.95
C ALA A 229 -16.03 2.48 5.25
N VAL A 230 -15.67 2.77 6.50
CA VAL A 230 -15.19 4.10 6.92
C VAL A 230 -13.86 4.44 6.26
N HIS A 231 -12.97 3.44 6.19
CA HIS A 231 -11.67 3.51 5.53
C HIS A 231 -11.66 2.48 4.39
N PRO A 232 -11.47 2.88 3.13
CA PRO A 232 -11.30 1.96 2.01
C PRO A 232 -10.12 1.01 2.23
N PHE A 233 -10.28 -0.25 1.83
CA PHE A 233 -9.25 -1.27 1.81
C PHE A 233 -9.64 -2.42 0.88
N CYS A 234 -8.64 -3.20 0.48
CA CYS A 234 -8.77 -4.43 -0.30
C CYS A 234 -8.21 -5.62 0.49
N SER A 235 -8.84 -6.78 0.33
CA SER A 235 -8.36 -8.04 0.91
C SER A 235 -8.56 -9.20 -0.07
N GLY A 236 -7.45 -9.86 -0.44
CA GLY A 236 -7.42 -11.17 -1.10
C GLY A 236 -7.59 -12.28 -0.06
N MET A 237 -8.82 -12.51 0.37
CA MET A 237 -9.10 -13.29 1.57
C MET A 237 -8.93 -14.79 1.33
N ALA A 238 -9.30 -15.25 0.14
CA ALA A 238 -9.15 -16.63 -0.31
C ALA A 238 -9.08 -16.69 -1.85
N PRO A 239 -8.65 -17.81 -2.45
CA PRO A 239 -8.79 -18.02 -3.88
C PRO A 239 -10.24 -17.81 -4.32
N TYR A 240 -10.43 -16.93 -5.30
CA TYR A 240 -11.75 -16.51 -5.80
C TYR A 240 -12.63 -15.75 -4.80
N ASP A 241 -12.07 -15.17 -3.74
CA ASP A 241 -12.75 -14.23 -2.85
C ASP A 241 -11.85 -13.03 -2.56
N THR A 242 -11.88 -12.05 -3.45
CA THR A 242 -11.18 -10.76 -3.30
C THR A 242 -12.20 -9.65 -3.10
N ARG A 243 -12.17 -9.00 -1.95
CA ARG A 243 -13.15 -7.96 -1.60
C ARG A 243 -12.47 -6.62 -1.45
N LEU A 244 -13.18 -5.59 -1.85
CA LEU A 244 -12.75 -4.23 -1.63
C LEU A 244 -13.86 -3.39 -1.04
N THR A 245 -13.48 -2.32 -0.36
CA THR A 245 -14.41 -1.34 0.21
C THR A 245 -14.10 0.05 -0.33
N THR A 246 -15.11 0.90 -0.37
CA THR A 246 -14.95 2.32 -0.71
C THR A 246 -15.84 3.17 0.20
N ARG A 247 -15.71 4.50 0.08
CA ARG A 247 -16.58 5.47 0.74
C ARG A 247 -17.20 6.36 -0.32
N TYR A 248 -18.51 6.60 -0.20
CA TYR A 248 -19.24 7.47 -1.11
C TYR A 248 -19.41 8.86 -0.52
N ASP A 249 -19.26 9.87 -1.37
CA ASP A 249 -19.52 11.28 -1.05
C ASP A 249 -20.54 11.80 -2.08
N GLU A 250 -21.73 12.20 -1.61
CA GLU A 250 -22.80 12.70 -2.49
C GLU A 250 -22.47 14.06 -3.13
N THR A 251 -21.38 14.70 -2.72
CA THR A 251 -20.90 15.98 -3.25
C THR A 251 -19.71 15.85 -4.20
N ASP A 252 -19.03 14.69 -4.21
CA ASP A 252 -17.88 14.42 -5.09
C ASP A 252 -17.77 12.93 -5.46
N PHE A 253 -18.27 12.57 -6.64
CA PHE A 253 -18.14 11.19 -7.15
C PHE A 253 -16.69 10.75 -7.40
N LEU A 254 -15.75 11.69 -7.58
CA LEU A 254 -14.35 11.35 -7.84
C LEU A 254 -13.72 10.66 -6.63
N SER A 255 -14.17 11.00 -5.42
CA SER A 255 -13.68 10.37 -4.19
C SER A 255 -13.89 8.86 -4.22
N SER A 256 -15.11 8.41 -4.52
CA SER A 256 -15.40 6.97 -4.59
C SER A 256 -14.80 6.31 -5.83
N LEU A 257 -14.75 7.00 -6.97
CA LEU A 257 -14.16 6.49 -8.20
C LEU A 257 -12.66 6.18 -8.03
N PHE A 258 -11.87 7.15 -7.54
CA PHE A 258 -10.44 6.94 -7.34
C PHE A 258 -10.17 5.96 -6.20
N GLY A 259 -10.98 5.97 -5.14
CA GLY A 259 -10.94 4.93 -4.12
C GLY A 259 -11.16 3.53 -4.72
N VAL A 260 -12.18 3.36 -5.56
CA VAL A 260 -12.42 2.06 -6.24
C VAL A 260 -11.28 1.70 -7.20
N LEU A 261 -10.76 2.63 -7.99
CA LEU A 261 -9.64 2.33 -8.89
C LEU A 261 -8.38 1.90 -8.13
N HIS A 262 -8.10 2.56 -6.99
CA HIS A 262 -7.00 2.22 -6.10
C HIS A 262 -7.17 0.79 -5.55
N GLU A 263 -8.30 0.51 -4.92
CA GLU A 263 -8.55 -0.79 -4.32
C GLU A 263 -8.74 -1.92 -5.35
N VAL A 264 -9.26 -1.61 -6.54
CA VAL A 264 -9.30 -2.57 -7.63
C VAL A 264 -7.89 -2.87 -8.12
N GLY A 265 -6.95 -1.93 -8.13
CA GLY A 265 -5.57 -2.24 -8.47
C GLY A 265 -4.92 -3.25 -7.52
N HIS A 266 -5.16 -3.11 -6.22
CA HIS A 266 -4.83 -4.13 -5.23
C HIS A 266 -5.56 -5.45 -5.50
N GLY A 267 -6.87 -5.41 -5.70
CA GLY A 267 -7.68 -6.59 -5.92
C GLY A 267 -7.33 -7.32 -7.21
N LEU A 268 -6.89 -6.60 -8.25
CA LEU A 268 -6.35 -7.18 -9.45
C LEU A 268 -5.12 -7.99 -9.08
N TYR A 269 -4.11 -7.44 -8.40
CA TYR A 269 -2.92 -8.23 -8.00
C TYR A 269 -3.32 -9.54 -7.32
N GLU A 270 -4.14 -9.46 -6.27
CA GLU A 270 -4.63 -10.62 -5.52
C GLU A 270 -5.35 -11.65 -6.41
N GLN A 271 -6.25 -11.21 -7.30
CA GLN A 271 -6.92 -12.09 -8.26
C GLN A 271 -5.97 -12.75 -9.27
N GLY A 272 -4.73 -12.28 -9.41
CA GLY A 272 -3.72 -12.87 -10.31
C GLY A 272 -2.72 -13.78 -9.65
N LEU A 273 -2.69 -13.85 -8.32
CA LEU A 273 -1.80 -14.77 -7.63
C LEU A 273 -2.13 -16.23 -8.02
N PRO A 274 -1.13 -17.14 -8.08
CA PRO A 274 -1.36 -18.55 -8.39
C PRO A 274 -2.17 -19.25 -7.29
N LYS A 275 -3.35 -19.78 -7.64
CA LYS A 275 -4.32 -20.31 -6.68
C LYS A 275 -3.85 -21.65 -6.11
N GLU A 276 -3.12 -22.40 -6.91
CA GLU A 276 -2.46 -23.66 -6.56
C GLU A 276 -1.37 -23.49 -5.49
N TRP A 277 -0.83 -22.28 -5.33
CA TRP A 277 0.17 -21.96 -4.31
C TRP A 277 -0.42 -21.38 -3.05
N ARG A 278 -1.75 -21.29 -2.92
CA ARG A 278 -2.38 -20.79 -1.69
C ARG A 278 -1.95 -21.61 -0.47
N GLY A 279 -1.44 -20.92 0.55
CA GLY A 279 -0.88 -21.53 1.75
C GLY A 279 0.60 -21.89 1.65
N GLN A 280 1.24 -21.58 0.52
CA GLN A 280 2.69 -21.56 0.36
C GLN A 280 3.15 -20.10 0.34
N PRO A 281 4.28 -19.74 0.97
CA PRO A 281 4.77 -18.36 0.94
C PRO A 281 4.96 -17.79 -0.47
N VAL A 282 5.42 -18.61 -1.42
CA VAL A 282 5.61 -18.22 -2.82
C VAL A 282 4.31 -17.77 -3.51
N GLY A 283 3.14 -18.21 -3.02
CA GLY A 283 1.84 -17.84 -3.53
C GLY A 283 1.30 -16.50 -3.02
N ASN A 284 2.00 -15.83 -2.09
CA ASN A 284 1.59 -14.55 -1.54
C ASN A 284 2.10 -13.38 -2.39
N SER A 285 1.48 -12.21 -2.24
CA SER A 285 2.03 -10.95 -2.72
C SER A 285 3.35 -10.62 -2.01
N VAL A 286 4.32 -10.07 -2.76
CA VAL A 286 5.74 -10.06 -2.34
C VAL A 286 6.10 -8.96 -1.33
N SER A 287 5.47 -7.80 -1.41
CA SER A 287 5.69 -6.67 -0.50
C SER A 287 4.59 -5.62 -0.62
N LEU A 288 4.52 -4.72 0.35
CA LEU A 288 3.59 -3.59 0.28
C LEU A 288 3.95 -2.61 -0.84
N GLY A 289 5.23 -2.40 -1.15
CA GLY A 289 5.64 -1.52 -2.24
C GLY A 289 5.25 -2.05 -3.61
N VAL A 290 5.34 -3.37 -3.84
CA VAL A 290 4.82 -3.97 -5.07
C VAL A 290 3.29 -3.97 -5.08
N HIS A 291 2.65 -4.21 -3.94
CA HIS A 291 1.19 -4.17 -3.83
C HIS A 291 0.60 -2.78 -4.11
N GLU A 292 1.20 -1.73 -3.54
CA GLU A 292 0.87 -0.33 -3.79
C GLU A 292 1.19 0.09 -5.23
N SER A 293 2.20 -0.51 -5.87
CA SER A 293 2.45 -0.22 -7.28
C SER A 293 1.26 -0.56 -8.17
N GLN A 294 0.51 -1.61 -7.83
CA GLN A 294 -0.66 -2.01 -8.58
C GLN A 294 -1.83 -1.05 -8.32
N SER A 295 -2.10 -0.66 -7.07
CA SER A 295 -3.13 0.35 -6.79
C SER A 295 -2.85 1.67 -7.50
N ARG A 296 -1.61 2.18 -7.43
CA ARG A 296 -1.21 3.43 -8.07
C ARG A 296 -1.18 3.37 -9.59
N LEU A 297 -0.85 2.20 -10.18
CA LEU A 297 -0.93 2.01 -11.63
C LEU A 297 -2.36 2.21 -12.14
N TRP A 298 -3.34 1.57 -11.49
CA TRP A 298 -4.74 1.63 -11.92
C TRP A 298 -5.43 2.94 -11.52
N GLU A 299 -5.12 3.50 -10.34
CA GLU A 299 -5.61 4.81 -9.90
C GLU A 299 -5.05 5.95 -10.76
N ASN A 300 -3.73 6.06 -10.83
CA ASN A 300 -3.06 7.26 -11.32
C ASN A 300 -2.65 7.13 -12.78
N HIS A 301 -1.93 6.07 -13.16
CA HIS A 301 -1.48 5.94 -14.54
C HIS A 301 -2.67 5.74 -15.47
N VAL A 302 -3.62 4.87 -15.11
CA VAL A 302 -4.84 4.61 -15.88
C VAL A 302 -5.95 5.63 -15.56
N GLY A 303 -6.45 5.66 -14.33
CA GLY A 303 -7.64 6.41 -13.94
C GLY A 303 -7.57 7.94 -14.08
N ARG A 304 -6.37 8.50 -14.01
CA ARG A 304 -6.14 9.95 -14.20
C ARG A 304 -5.63 10.30 -15.60
N SER A 305 -5.52 9.33 -16.51
CA SER A 305 -5.07 9.58 -17.88
C SER A 305 -6.14 10.30 -18.71
N ARG A 306 -5.68 10.95 -19.78
CA ARG A 306 -6.56 11.56 -20.76
C ARG A 306 -7.45 10.52 -21.47
N GLY A 307 -6.88 9.40 -21.91
CA GLY A 307 -7.62 8.33 -22.58
C GLY A 307 -8.75 7.76 -21.71
N PHE A 308 -8.53 7.65 -20.39
CA PHE A 308 -9.58 7.27 -19.45
C PHE A 308 -10.76 8.24 -19.50
N TRP A 309 -10.53 9.55 -19.41
CA TRP A 309 -11.62 10.54 -19.44
C TRP A 309 -12.28 10.68 -20.81
N GLU A 310 -11.58 10.42 -21.91
CA GLU A 310 -12.17 10.33 -23.24
C GLU A 310 -13.20 9.20 -23.34
N ARG A 311 -12.93 8.06 -22.67
CA ARG A 311 -13.86 6.93 -22.60
C ARG A 311 -14.96 7.11 -21.56
N TRP A 312 -14.62 7.58 -20.36
CA TRP A 312 -15.49 7.49 -19.20
C TRP A 312 -16.33 8.73 -18.92
N LEU A 313 -15.95 9.92 -19.40
CA LEU A 313 -16.80 11.11 -19.21
C LEU A 313 -18.21 10.93 -19.83
N PRO A 314 -18.37 10.41 -21.07
CA PRO A 314 -19.71 10.17 -21.62
C PRO A 314 -20.57 9.23 -20.75
N ARG A 315 -19.94 8.23 -20.12
CA ARG A 315 -20.61 7.32 -19.17
C ARG A 315 -20.92 8.03 -17.85
N ALA A 316 -19.99 8.83 -17.31
CA ALA A 316 -20.23 9.64 -16.13
C ALA A 316 -21.41 10.61 -16.34
N VAL A 317 -21.53 11.24 -17.50
CA VAL A 317 -22.68 12.10 -17.87
C VAL A 317 -24.00 11.32 -17.88
N HIS A 318 -23.99 10.05 -18.29
CA HIS A 318 -25.18 9.20 -18.22
C HIS A 318 -25.68 9.00 -16.78
N TYR A 319 -24.78 8.77 -15.83
CA TYR A 319 -25.13 8.66 -14.40
C TYR A 319 -25.39 10.03 -13.74
N PHE A 320 -24.68 11.06 -14.19
CA PHE A 320 -24.65 12.40 -13.59
C PHE A 320 -24.83 13.48 -14.68
N PRO A 321 -26.07 13.76 -15.12
CA PRO A 321 -26.34 14.61 -16.29
C PRO A 321 -25.81 16.04 -16.20
N HIS A 322 -25.61 16.59 -15.00
CA HIS A 322 -25.05 17.94 -14.81
C HIS A 322 -23.60 18.07 -15.31
N LEU A 323 -22.89 16.96 -15.51
CA LEU A 323 -21.56 16.94 -16.11
C LEU A 323 -21.56 17.17 -17.63
N GLY A 324 -22.73 17.22 -18.29
CA GLY A 324 -22.83 17.29 -19.75
C GLY A 324 -22.20 18.52 -20.42
N GLY A 325 -21.88 19.56 -19.65
CA GLY A 325 -21.14 20.74 -20.12
C GLY A 325 -19.62 20.64 -20.01
N LEU A 326 -19.08 19.50 -19.58
CA LEU A 326 -17.65 19.26 -19.44
C LEU A 326 -17.11 18.52 -20.66
N SER A 327 -15.88 18.85 -21.05
CA SER A 327 -15.09 18.07 -21.99
C SER A 327 -14.17 17.07 -21.27
N PRO A 328 -13.63 16.05 -21.95
CA PRO A 328 -12.60 15.19 -21.35
C PRO A 328 -11.38 15.97 -20.84
N ALA A 329 -11.00 17.06 -21.53
CA ALA A 329 -9.93 17.95 -21.11
C ALA A 329 -10.26 18.71 -19.82
N ASP A 330 -11.52 19.10 -19.63
CA ASP A 330 -11.98 19.71 -18.38
C ASP A 330 -11.82 18.76 -17.19
N LEU A 331 -12.26 17.50 -17.33
CA LEU A 331 -12.12 16.49 -16.28
C LEU A 331 -10.66 16.16 -16.01
N TYR A 332 -9.88 15.95 -17.07
CA TYR A 332 -8.45 15.68 -16.97
C TYR A 332 -7.72 16.79 -16.19
N ALA A 333 -8.01 18.06 -16.50
CA ALA A 333 -7.44 19.20 -15.77
C ALA A 333 -7.91 19.26 -14.32
N ALA A 334 -9.19 18.94 -14.06
CA ALA A 334 -9.74 19.00 -12.71
C ALA A 334 -9.18 17.92 -11.78
N VAL A 335 -8.88 16.72 -12.28
CA VAL A 335 -8.37 15.60 -11.47
C VAL A 335 -6.85 15.59 -11.31
N ASN A 336 -6.13 16.34 -12.16
CA ASN A 336 -4.67 16.46 -12.16
C ASN A 336 -4.23 17.88 -11.76
N GLN A 337 -4.76 18.36 -10.64
CA GLN A 337 -4.36 19.63 -10.05
C GLN A 337 -3.37 19.35 -8.90
N ALA A 338 -2.23 20.03 -8.91
CA ALA A 338 -1.26 19.96 -7.81
C ALA A 338 -1.50 21.08 -6.80
N GLU A 339 -1.49 20.74 -5.51
CA GLU A 339 -1.64 21.70 -4.42
C GLU A 339 -0.76 21.32 -3.23
N ARG A 340 -0.06 22.31 -2.67
CA ARG A 340 0.67 22.12 -1.41
C ARG A 340 -0.34 22.05 -0.26
N SER A 341 -0.65 20.83 0.17
CA SER A 341 -1.65 20.54 1.20
C SER A 341 -1.04 19.90 2.45
N HIS A 342 -1.77 19.90 3.56
CA HIS A 342 -1.29 19.39 4.85
C HIS A 342 -1.47 17.89 5.03
N ILE A 343 -2.50 17.32 4.40
CA ILE A 343 -2.99 15.96 4.69
C ILE A 343 -2.52 15.00 3.60
N ARG A 344 -1.67 14.05 3.98
CA ARG A 344 -1.07 13.07 3.04
C ARG A 344 -2.11 12.30 2.22
N VAL A 345 -3.18 11.83 2.86
CA VAL A 345 -4.21 11.01 2.17
C VAL A 345 -5.06 11.81 1.18
N GLU A 346 -4.95 13.14 1.19
CA GLU A 346 -5.63 14.07 0.29
C GLU A 346 -4.66 14.70 -0.73
N ALA A 347 -3.35 14.42 -0.60
CA ALA A 347 -2.32 15.01 -1.45
C ALA A 347 -2.40 14.49 -2.89
N ASP A 348 -2.06 15.36 -3.83
CA ASP A 348 -1.95 15.04 -5.26
C ASP A 348 -0.70 14.20 -5.57
N GLU A 349 -0.63 13.64 -6.78
CA GLU A 349 0.50 12.79 -7.19
C GLU A 349 1.87 13.47 -7.10
N VAL A 350 1.96 14.79 -7.28
CA VAL A 350 3.23 15.52 -7.32
C VAL A 350 3.75 15.77 -5.90
N THR A 351 2.85 16.01 -4.95
CA THR A 351 3.21 16.38 -3.57
C THR A 351 3.20 15.20 -2.60
N TYR A 352 2.51 14.09 -2.94
CA TYR A 352 2.34 12.93 -2.08
C TYR A 352 3.66 12.33 -1.55
N ASP A 353 4.66 12.14 -2.43
CA ASP A 353 5.94 11.54 -2.03
C ASP A 353 6.77 12.42 -1.08
N LEU A 354 6.54 13.74 -1.07
CA LEU A 354 7.14 14.63 -0.07
C LEU A 354 6.61 14.34 1.34
N HIS A 355 5.32 13.98 1.47
CA HIS A 355 4.74 13.59 2.76
C HIS A 355 5.37 12.29 3.27
N ILE A 356 5.63 11.33 2.37
CA ILE A 356 6.28 10.07 2.71
C ILE A 356 7.72 10.31 3.15
N LEU A 357 8.48 11.11 2.38
CA LEU A 357 9.85 11.44 2.72
C LEU A 357 9.95 12.11 4.09
N LEU A 358 9.04 13.04 4.41
CA LEU A 358 8.99 13.68 5.73
C LEU A 358 8.91 12.64 6.85
N ARG A 359 8.01 11.66 6.72
CA ARG A 359 7.80 10.60 7.73
C ARG A 359 8.99 9.66 7.80
N PHE A 360 9.53 9.26 6.65
CA PHE A 360 10.70 8.41 6.58
C PHE A 360 11.90 9.07 7.27
N GLU A 361 12.19 10.34 6.98
CA GLU A 361 13.31 11.02 7.62
C GLU A 361 13.08 11.23 9.13
N ILE A 362 11.83 11.39 9.59
CA ILE A 362 11.51 11.48 11.03
C ILE A 362 11.71 10.12 11.70
N GLU A 363 11.24 9.03 11.11
CA GLU A 363 11.44 7.68 11.64
C GLU A 363 12.93 7.31 11.70
N CYS A 364 13.71 7.66 10.67
CA CYS A 364 15.16 7.53 10.69
C CYS A 364 15.78 8.25 11.90
N ALA A 365 15.36 9.48 12.20
CA ALA A 365 15.88 10.24 13.33
C ALA A 365 15.43 9.65 14.69
N ILE A 366 14.20 9.15 14.80
CA ILE A 366 13.69 8.48 16.01
C ILE A 366 14.49 7.21 16.29
N PHE A 367 14.65 6.33 15.30
CA PHE A 367 15.32 5.05 15.49
C PHE A 367 16.85 5.14 15.46
N GLY A 368 17.42 6.20 14.87
CA GLY A 368 18.82 6.57 14.99
C GLY A 368 19.18 7.19 16.35
N GLY A 369 18.19 7.65 17.12
CA GLY A 369 18.38 8.29 18.43
C GLY A 369 18.66 9.79 18.36
N ASP A 370 18.53 10.40 17.18
CA ASP A 370 18.78 11.82 16.92
C ASP A 370 17.57 12.72 17.25
N LEU A 371 16.38 12.13 17.44
CA LEU A 371 15.14 12.84 17.75
C LEU A 371 14.43 12.24 18.97
N ALA A 372 14.24 13.04 20.00
CA ALA A 372 13.38 12.70 21.13
C ALA A 372 11.90 12.81 20.73
N ILE A 373 11.04 11.96 21.30
CA ILE A 373 9.62 11.91 20.95
C ILE A 373 8.93 13.25 21.25
N ALA A 374 9.26 13.89 22.37
CA ALA A 374 8.72 15.19 22.75
C ALA A 374 9.02 16.31 21.72
N ASP A 375 10.08 16.18 20.92
CA ASP A 375 10.51 17.19 19.94
C ASP A 375 9.90 16.96 18.54
N ILE A 376 9.14 15.87 18.34
CA ILE A 376 8.51 15.54 17.05
C ILE A 376 7.66 16.69 16.49
N PRO A 377 6.81 17.39 17.27
CA PRO A 377 6.00 18.50 16.71
C PRO A 377 6.87 19.61 16.12
N ALA A 378 7.93 20.01 16.81
CA ALA A 378 8.82 21.07 16.35
C ALA A 378 9.58 20.64 15.08
N GLU A 379 10.13 19.42 15.07
CA GLU A 379 10.89 18.91 13.93
C GLU A 379 10.00 18.64 12.71
N TRP A 380 8.78 18.13 12.94
CA TRP A 380 7.77 17.97 11.90
C TRP A 380 7.46 19.32 11.25
N ASN A 381 7.13 20.34 12.04
CA ASN A 381 6.76 21.66 11.52
C ASN A 381 7.91 22.28 10.71
N ARG A 382 9.15 22.18 11.20
CA ARG A 382 10.34 22.68 10.52
C ARG A 382 10.55 22.02 9.16
N ARG A 383 10.46 20.68 9.08
CA ARG A 383 10.63 19.95 7.82
C ARG A 383 9.46 20.14 6.86
N PHE A 384 8.24 20.18 7.40
CA PHE A 384 7.04 20.42 6.61
C PHE A 384 7.11 21.78 5.90
N GLU A 385 7.46 22.86 6.62
CA GLU A 385 7.65 24.17 6.00
C GLU A 385 8.78 24.15 4.95
N SER A 386 9.88 23.43 5.20
CA SER A 386 10.95 23.29 4.21
C SER A 386 10.53 22.54 2.94
N PHE A 387 9.56 21.62 3.01
CA PHE A 387 9.16 20.77 1.89
C PHE A 387 8.00 21.39 1.11
N PHE A 388 7.05 21.99 1.84
CA PHE A 388 5.79 22.49 1.30
C PHE A 388 5.71 24.02 1.29
N GLY A 389 6.71 24.74 1.81
CA GLY A 389 6.73 26.21 1.82
C GLY A 389 5.59 26.86 2.61
N VAL A 390 4.86 26.09 3.42
CA VAL A 390 3.76 26.56 4.26
C VAL A 390 3.89 25.97 5.66
N PRO A 391 3.57 26.72 6.73
CA PRO A 391 3.61 26.20 8.08
C PRO A 391 2.44 25.23 8.33
N VAL A 392 2.67 24.30 9.24
CA VAL A 392 1.61 23.45 9.80
C VAL A 392 0.74 24.30 10.72
N ARG A 393 -0.59 24.12 10.64
CA ARG A 393 -1.53 24.95 11.41
C ARG A 393 -1.66 24.53 12.87
N ASN A 394 -1.61 23.24 13.13
CA ASN A 394 -1.79 22.61 14.43
C ASN A 394 -1.31 21.14 14.37
N ASP A 395 -1.14 20.47 15.51
CA ASP A 395 -0.64 19.10 15.55
C ASP A 395 -1.58 18.09 14.86
N ALA A 396 -2.89 18.34 14.85
CA ALA A 396 -3.88 17.47 14.21
C ALA A 396 -3.74 17.42 12.67
N GLU A 397 -3.34 18.53 12.05
CA GLU A 397 -2.92 18.63 10.64
C GLU A 397 -1.41 18.38 10.46
N GLY A 398 -0.68 18.24 11.57
CA GLY A 398 0.76 17.99 11.63
C GLY A 398 1.09 16.53 11.95
N CYS A 399 1.93 16.34 12.97
CA CYS A 399 2.44 15.02 13.37
C CYS A 399 1.38 14.03 13.88
N LEU A 400 0.17 14.47 14.23
CA LEU A 400 -0.95 13.60 14.62
C LEU A 400 -1.85 13.21 13.44
N GLN A 401 -1.59 13.67 12.21
CA GLN A 401 -2.51 13.48 11.09
C GLN A 401 -2.71 12.00 10.71
N ASP A 402 -1.70 11.16 10.94
CA ASP A 402 -1.69 9.74 10.59
C ASP A 402 -1.75 8.83 11.81
N ILE A 403 -2.50 7.73 11.68
CA ILE A 403 -2.69 6.74 12.74
C ILE A 403 -1.50 5.78 12.92
N HIS A 404 -0.62 5.65 11.92
CA HIS A 404 0.41 4.60 11.81
C HIS A 404 1.28 4.44 13.07
N TRP A 405 1.83 5.54 13.59
CA TRP A 405 2.68 5.50 14.78
C TRP A 405 1.92 5.08 16.03
N SER A 406 0.62 5.39 16.14
CA SER A 406 -0.22 4.90 17.24
C SER A 406 -0.45 3.38 17.20
N MET A 407 -0.30 2.77 16.02
CA MET A 407 -0.34 1.31 15.83
C MET A 407 1.02 0.65 16.04
N GLY A 408 2.08 1.41 16.35
CA GLY A 408 3.45 0.88 16.41
C GLY A 408 3.89 0.27 15.08
N ILE A 409 3.46 0.89 13.97
CA ILE A 409 3.81 0.53 12.60
C ILE A 409 4.82 1.56 12.11
N PHE A 410 6.08 1.15 12.07
CA PHE A 410 7.25 1.93 11.65
C PHE A 410 7.97 1.17 10.53
N GLY A 411 8.62 1.87 9.60
CA GLY A 411 9.19 1.29 8.38
C GLY A 411 8.16 1.08 7.26
N TYR A 412 6.90 1.46 7.49
CA TYR A 412 5.79 1.26 6.58
C TYR A 412 5.67 2.37 5.53
N PHE A 413 5.74 3.64 5.94
CA PHE A 413 5.51 4.75 5.00
C PHE A 413 6.34 4.70 3.71
N PRO A 414 7.63 4.31 3.71
CA PRO A 414 8.42 4.22 2.49
C PRO A 414 7.80 3.34 1.40
N THR A 415 7.01 2.32 1.77
CA THR A 415 6.38 1.43 0.80
C THR A 415 5.39 2.16 -0.08
N TYR A 416 4.79 3.26 0.38
CA TYR A 416 3.92 4.08 -0.45
C TYR A 416 4.66 4.73 -1.62
N SER A 417 5.83 5.33 -1.35
CA SER A 417 6.66 5.93 -2.42
C SER A 417 7.30 4.89 -3.31
N LEU A 418 7.69 3.73 -2.75
CA LEU A 418 8.10 2.59 -3.57
C LEU A 418 6.97 2.16 -4.51
N GLY A 419 5.72 2.17 -4.05
CA GLY A 419 4.54 1.97 -4.88
C GLY A 419 4.50 2.91 -6.08
N ASN A 420 4.61 4.22 -5.88
CA ASN A 420 4.63 5.20 -6.97
C ASN A 420 5.79 4.99 -7.94
N LEU A 421 7.00 4.75 -7.42
CA LEU A 421 8.20 4.48 -8.23
C LEU A 421 8.03 3.21 -9.09
N ASN A 422 7.59 2.12 -8.46
CA ASN A 422 7.35 0.84 -9.12
C ASN A 422 6.22 0.96 -10.15
N ALA A 423 5.14 1.66 -9.84
CA ALA A 423 4.01 1.86 -10.75
C ALA A 423 4.46 2.55 -12.04
N ALA A 424 5.20 3.65 -11.91
CA ALA A 424 5.71 4.39 -13.07
C ALA A 424 6.71 3.56 -13.87
N HIS A 425 7.61 2.84 -13.19
CA HIS A 425 8.60 1.97 -13.85
C HIS A 425 7.96 0.82 -14.62
N LEU A 426 6.99 0.13 -14.02
CA LEU A 426 6.24 -0.96 -14.64
C LEU A 426 5.33 -0.46 -15.77
N ALA A 427 4.67 0.68 -15.60
CA ALA A 427 3.85 1.29 -16.66
C ALA A 427 4.70 1.66 -17.88
N ARG A 428 5.87 2.28 -17.66
CA ARG A 428 6.83 2.58 -18.74
C ARG A 428 7.29 1.30 -19.42
N ALA A 429 7.72 0.30 -18.66
CA ALA A 429 8.20 -0.97 -19.20
C ALA A 429 7.13 -1.70 -20.03
N ALA A 430 5.90 -1.81 -19.54
CA ALA A 430 4.82 -2.48 -20.26
C ALA A 430 4.56 -1.83 -21.63
N LYS A 431 4.56 -0.49 -21.69
CA LYS A 431 4.34 0.27 -22.93
C LYS A 431 5.53 0.18 -23.90
N THR A 432 6.76 0.13 -23.40
CA THR A 432 7.95 0.08 -24.26
C THR A 432 8.26 -1.33 -24.78
N GLN A 433 8.00 -2.35 -23.96
CA GLN A 433 8.24 -3.74 -24.32
C GLN A 433 7.14 -4.33 -25.21
N ASP A 434 5.91 -3.82 -25.13
CA ASP A 434 4.78 -4.31 -25.92
C ASP A 434 3.98 -3.17 -26.58
N SER A 435 4.14 -3.04 -27.90
CA SER A 435 3.41 -2.04 -28.70
C SER A 435 1.88 -2.21 -28.69
N ALA A 436 1.37 -3.41 -28.39
CA ALA A 436 -0.07 -3.63 -28.23
C ALA A 436 -0.57 -3.00 -26.93
N VAL A 437 0.19 -3.11 -25.83
CA VAL A 437 -0.11 -2.43 -24.57
C VAL A 437 -0.11 -0.92 -24.78
N ALA A 438 0.90 -0.35 -25.45
CA ALA A 438 0.96 1.08 -25.72
C ALA A 438 -0.28 1.60 -26.48
N LYS A 439 -0.69 0.91 -27.55
CA LYS A 439 -1.86 1.30 -28.35
C LYS A 439 -3.17 1.14 -27.58
N ALA A 440 -3.32 0.05 -26.84
CA ALA A 440 -4.53 -0.24 -26.07
C ALA A 440 -4.72 0.76 -24.93
N PHE A 441 -3.63 1.17 -24.28
CA PHE A 441 -3.64 2.17 -23.22
C PHE A 441 -4.26 3.50 -23.67
N GLU A 442 -3.86 4.02 -24.83
CA GLU A 442 -4.42 5.26 -25.39
C GLU A 442 -5.90 5.12 -25.77
N ALA A 443 -6.32 3.93 -26.20
CA ALA A 443 -7.71 3.62 -26.54
C ALA A 443 -8.57 3.26 -25.31
N ALA A 444 -8.01 3.36 -24.09
CA ALA A 444 -8.66 2.94 -22.86
C ALA A 444 -9.17 1.47 -22.93
N ASP A 445 -8.38 0.61 -23.58
CA ASP A 445 -8.49 -0.84 -23.55
C ASP A 445 -7.45 -1.42 -22.59
N TYR A 446 -7.93 -1.95 -21.47
CA TYR A 446 -7.12 -2.28 -20.31
C TYR A 446 -6.63 -3.73 -20.30
N ALA A 447 -7.25 -4.60 -21.10
CA ALA A 447 -6.95 -6.04 -21.11
C ALA A 447 -5.47 -6.34 -21.41
N PRO A 448 -4.82 -5.71 -22.42
CA PRO A 448 -3.41 -5.95 -22.69
C PRO A 448 -2.49 -5.56 -21.53
N LEU A 449 -2.76 -4.43 -20.86
CA LEU A 449 -1.98 -4.01 -19.69
C LEU A 449 -2.13 -4.99 -18.52
N LEU A 450 -3.37 -5.41 -18.22
CA LEU A 450 -3.63 -6.38 -17.17
C LEU A 450 -2.94 -7.72 -17.46
N ALA A 451 -3.01 -8.21 -18.71
CA ALA A 451 -2.35 -9.43 -19.13
C ALA A 451 -0.81 -9.35 -18.96
N TRP A 452 -0.22 -8.19 -19.28
CA TRP A 452 1.20 -7.96 -19.04
C TRP A 452 1.53 -8.03 -17.53
N MET A 453 0.76 -7.34 -16.68
CA MET A 453 0.98 -7.38 -15.23
C MET A 453 0.80 -8.79 -14.66
N ARG A 454 -0.18 -9.55 -15.15
CA ARG A 454 -0.39 -10.97 -14.77
C ARG A 454 0.86 -11.79 -14.99
N LYS A 455 1.35 -11.79 -16.22
CA LYS A 455 2.49 -12.60 -16.66
C LYS A 455 3.81 -12.20 -15.99
N HIS A 456 4.06 -10.89 -15.84
CA HIS A 456 5.36 -10.39 -15.44
C HIS A 456 5.48 -10.13 -13.93
N LEU A 457 4.35 -10.05 -13.21
CA LEU A 457 4.33 -9.68 -11.81
C LEU A 457 3.41 -10.60 -10.98
N HIS A 458 2.12 -10.69 -11.32
CA HIS A 458 1.14 -11.31 -10.45
C HIS A 458 1.34 -12.82 -10.29
N GLU A 459 1.59 -13.53 -11.41
CA GLU A 459 1.79 -14.98 -11.43
C GLU A 459 3.08 -15.42 -10.73
N ALA A 460 4.04 -14.51 -10.52
CA ALA A 460 5.27 -14.82 -9.82
C ALA A 460 5.10 -14.88 -8.29
N GLY A 461 4.03 -14.30 -7.75
CA GLY A 461 3.83 -14.17 -6.30
C GLY A 461 5.09 -13.65 -5.61
N SER A 462 5.60 -14.43 -4.66
CA SER A 462 6.83 -14.13 -3.91
C SER A 462 8.03 -14.98 -4.34
N LEU A 463 8.06 -15.46 -5.60
CA LEU A 463 9.18 -16.26 -6.13
C LEU A 463 10.52 -15.50 -6.03
N HIS A 464 10.49 -14.22 -6.32
CA HIS A 464 11.63 -13.30 -6.23
C HIS A 464 11.43 -12.31 -5.09
N LEU A 465 12.52 -11.71 -4.60
CA LEU A 465 12.43 -10.56 -3.68
C LEU A 465 11.84 -9.34 -4.42
N PRO A 466 11.26 -8.36 -3.71
CA PRO A 466 10.51 -7.25 -4.34
C PRO A 466 11.28 -6.53 -5.45
N ASN A 467 12.50 -6.07 -5.15
CA ASN A 467 13.34 -5.36 -6.12
C ASN A 467 13.71 -6.24 -7.33
N ASP A 468 14.00 -7.52 -7.11
CA ASP A 468 14.33 -8.46 -8.17
C ASP A 468 13.13 -8.75 -9.07
N LEU A 469 11.93 -8.88 -8.48
CA LEU A 469 10.69 -9.09 -9.22
C LEU A 469 10.42 -7.92 -10.16
N VAL A 470 10.45 -6.69 -9.64
CA VAL A 470 10.20 -5.49 -10.44
C VAL A 470 11.29 -5.31 -11.50
N ALA A 471 12.56 -5.55 -11.16
CA ALA A 471 13.66 -5.44 -12.12
C ALA A 471 13.56 -6.47 -13.25
N ARG A 472 13.12 -7.71 -12.95
CA ARG A 472 12.87 -8.76 -13.96
C ARG A 472 11.69 -8.41 -14.86
N ALA A 473 10.61 -7.88 -14.31
CA ALA A 473 9.46 -7.44 -15.09
C ALA A 473 9.82 -6.29 -16.02
N ALA A 474 10.50 -5.27 -15.50
CA ALA A 474 10.84 -4.06 -16.25
C ALA A 474 12.09 -4.20 -17.15
N GLY A 475 12.94 -5.20 -16.90
CA GLY A 475 14.22 -5.41 -17.58
C GLY A 475 15.36 -4.54 -17.05
N THR A 476 15.09 -3.62 -16.12
CA THR A 476 16.08 -2.73 -15.50
C THR A 476 15.72 -2.47 -14.02
N PRO A 477 16.70 -2.15 -13.15
CA PRO A 477 16.44 -1.74 -11.77
C PRO A 477 15.53 -0.50 -11.71
N VAL A 478 14.75 -0.40 -10.63
CA VAL A 478 13.86 0.74 -10.38
C VAL A 478 14.68 2.01 -10.16
N SER A 479 14.21 3.12 -10.73
CA SER A 479 14.76 4.47 -10.49
C SER A 479 13.65 5.52 -10.43
N ALA A 480 13.96 6.70 -9.92
CA ALA A 480 13.03 7.84 -9.88
C ALA A 480 12.70 8.41 -11.27
N GLU A 481 13.47 8.06 -12.30
CA GLU A 481 13.36 8.65 -13.65
C GLU A 481 11.96 8.47 -14.25
N ALA A 482 11.40 7.26 -14.18
CA ALA A 482 10.11 6.96 -14.78
C ALA A 482 8.98 7.77 -14.12
N LEU A 483 9.00 7.90 -12.79
CA LEU A 483 8.03 8.68 -12.04
C LEU A 483 8.17 10.17 -12.35
N VAL A 484 9.39 10.70 -12.33
CA VAL A 484 9.65 12.12 -12.63
C VAL A 484 9.24 12.47 -14.05
N SER A 485 9.56 11.64 -15.05
CA SER A 485 9.12 11.87 -16.44
C SER A 485 7.59 11.91 -16.54
N HIS A 486 6.91 10.93 -15.94
CA HIS A 486 5.44 10.87 -15.90
C HIS A 486 4.82 12.13 -15.28
N LEU A 487 5.36 12.61 -14.15
CA LEU A 487 4.84 13.81 -13.50
C LEU A 487 5.10 15.07 -14.34
N ARG A 488 6.28 15.18 -14.99
CA ARG A 488 6.58 16.30 -15.89
C ARG A 488 5.66 16.31 -17.11
N GLU A 489 5.44 15.16 -17.73
CA GLU A 489 4.50 15.01 -18.85
C GLU A 489 3.08 15.41 -18.45
N ARG A 490 2.61 14.94 -17.30
CA ARG A 490 1.24 15.14 -16.82
C ARG A 490 0.96 16.57 -16.36
N TYR A 491 1.86 17.16 -15.58
CA TYR A 491 1.62 18.42 -14.89
C TYR A 491 2.30 19.63 -15.56
N LEU A 492 3.33 19.41 -16.37
CA LEU A 492 4.10 20.48 -17.03
C LEU A 492 3.92 20.50 -18.56
N ASP A 493 3.17 19.56 -19.13
CA ASP A 493 2.99 19.38 -20.58
C ASP A 493 4.32 19.21 -21.35
N GLU A 494 5.34 18.66 -20.67
CA GLU A 494 6.64 18.38 -21.28
C GLU A 494 6.63 17.06 -22.03
N ALA A 495 7.30 17.00 -23.19
CA ALA A 495 7.40 15.75 -23.94
C ALA A 495 8.30 14.74 -23.21
N SER A 496 7.86 13.47 -23.18
CA SER A 496 8.63 12.35 -22.64
C SER A 496 10.03 12.30 -23.27
N VAL A 497 11.08 12.24 -22.45
CA VAL A 497 12.44 11.94 -22.96
C VAL A 497 12.48 10.44 -23.26
N SER A 498 12.60 10.11 -24.55
CA SER A 498 12.56 8.75 -25.09
C SER A 498 13.68 7.85 -24.60
#